data_AF-A0A224XEW6-F1
#
_entry.id   AF-A0A224XEW6-F1
#
_cell.length_a   1.000
_cell.length_b   1.000
_cell.length_c   1.000
_cell.angle_alpha   90.00
_cell.angle_beta   90.00
_cell.angle_gamma   90.00
#
_symmetry.space_group_name_H-M   'P 1'
#
loop_
_entity.id
_entity.type
_entity.pdbx_description
1 polymer ?
#
loop_
_entity_poly.entity_id
_entity_poly.type
_entity_poly.pdbx_seq_one_letter_code
_entity_poly.pdbx_strand_id
1 'polypeptide(L)'
;MKATSGNESQKPIYKKWWFWLIIVIVVAGGVGGSQEKNKDTTEKSKTTESKSVPIESSTEMAKESTVAKTNQYFETDETVNNFFEKYNALNGIKIPESEIKQGNIKTKALVNIDDITLEVINSGENLHVSIGTSKENEDTKLFPIFKDSLKAVDGSLTDQDIQNGWNDIHKTGYLVEGYDLKGVKITYLNKPRIDIIFKLK
;
A
#
# COMPACT_ATOMS: atom_id res chain seq x y z
N MET A 1 10.10 -38.28 -47.12
CA MET A 1 10.80 -37.12 -47.73
C MET A 1 10.56 -35.90 -46.87
N LYS A 2 11.56 -35.01 -46.80
CA LYS A 2 11.84 -33.98 -45.79
C LYS A 2 11.55 -32.58 -46.35
N ALA A 3 11.01 -31.64 -45.55
CA ALA A 3 11.17 -30.17 -45.61
C ALA A 3 10.18 -29.49 -44.62
N THR A 4 10.59 -28.99 -43.44
CA THR A 4 11.13 -27.64 -43.08
C THR A 4 10.14 -26.47 -43.15
N SER A 5 9.88 -25.81 -42.02
CA SER A 5 10.29 -24.41 -41.72
C SER A 5 9.61 -23.87 -40.45
N GLY A 6 10.41 -23.31 -39.54
CA GLY A 6 9.93 -22.49 -38.43
C GLY A 6 9.64 -21.06 -38.89
N ASN A 7 8.90 -20.29 -38.08
CA ASN A 7 8.99 -18.84 -38.07
C ASN A 7 8.52 -18.25 -36.74
N GLU A 8 9.46 -17.60 -36.07
CA GLU A 8 9.27 -16.79 -34.88
C GLU A 8 8.83 -15.36 -35.27
N SER A 9 8.03 -14.76 -34.38
CA SER A 9 7.84 -13.31 -34.18
C SER A 9 7.14 -12.46 -35.27
N GLN A 10 5.97 -11.93 -34.92
CA GLN A 10 5.66 -10.53 -35.21
C GLN A 10 5.26 -9.83 -33.92
N LYS A 11 6.18 -9.00 -33.41
CA LYS A 11 5.86 -7.97 -32.42
C LYS A 11 5.10 -6.86 -33.13
N PRO A 12 4.02 -6.32 -32.55
CA PRO A 12 3.34 -5.20 -33.16
C PRO A 12 4.24 -3.95 -33.24
N ILE A 13 4.45 -3.46 -34.46
CA ILE A 13 5.23 -2.26 -34.78
C ILE A 13 4.39 -0.98 -34.58
N TYR A 14 3.70 -0.88 -33.44
CA TYR A 14 3.00 0.34 -33.03
C TYR A 14 3.64 0.96 -31.79
N LYS A 15 4.97 1.01 -31.74
CA LYS A 15 5.65 1.79 -30.72
C LYS A 15 6.42 2.91 -31.40
N LYS A 16 5.90 4.13 -31.21
CA LYS A 16 6.58 5.44 -31.37
C LYS A 16 6.23 6.29 -32.60
N TRP A 17 5.09 6.09 -33.29
CA TRP A 17 4.67 7.08 -34.32
C TRP A 17 4.18 8.40 -33.71
N TRP A 18 3.35 8.34 -32.67
CA TRP A 18 2.88 9.54 -31.95
C TRP A 18 3.99 10.34 -31.26
N PHE A 19 5.15 9.71 -30.99
CA PHE A 19 6.29 10.39 -30.36
C PHE A 19 6.95 11.41 -31.30
N TRP A 20 6.99 11.14 -32.60
CA TRP A 20 7.53 12.09 -33.58
C TRP A 20 6.68 13.35 -33.69
N LEU A 21 5.35 13.23 -33.54
CA LEU A 21 4.44 14.37 -33.54
C LEU A 21 4.73 15.35 -32.38
N ILE A 22 5.06 14.82 -31.19
CA ILE A 22 5.37 15.64 -30.01
C ILE A 22 6.68 16.41 -30.20
N ILE A 23 7.71 15.80 -30.79
CA ILE A 23 9.00 16.48 -31.05
C ILE A 23 8.79 17.68 -31.98
N VAL A 24 8.00 17.53 -33.03
CA VAL A 24 7.71 18.62 -33.97
C VAL A 24 7.02 19.79 -33.25
N ILE A 25 6.09 19.51 -32.34
CA ILE A 25 5.40 20.53 -31.53
C ILE A 25 6.38 21.23 -30.57
N VAL A 26 7.28 20.51 -29.93
CA VAL A 26 8.26 21.10 -28.99
C VAL A 26 9.28 21.97 -29.72
N VAL A 27 9.74 21.57 -30.91
CA VAL A 27 10.69 22.35 -31.71
C VAL A 27 10.01 23.56 -32.37
N ALA A 28 8.75 23.42 -32.81
CA ALA A 28 7.99 24.54 -33.37
C ALA A 28 7.45 25.52 -32.31
N GLY A 29 7.14 25.01 -31.11
CA GLY A 29 6.60 25.77 -29.99
C GLY A 29 7.65 26.22 -28.98
N GLY A 30 8.89 26.44 -29.43
CA GLY A 30 9.96 26.89 -28.53
C GLY A 30 9.50 28.08 -27.68
N VAL A 31 9.63 27.96 -26.35
CA VAL A 31 9.97 29.00 -25.37
C VAL A 31 9.73 28.48 -23.95
N GLY A 32 10.72 28.72 -23.08
CA GLY A 32 10.59 28.81 -21.61
C GLY A 32 10.85 27.48 -20.91
N GLY A 33 12.00 27.21 -20.31
CA GLY A 33 12.73 28.03 -19.33
C GLY A 33 13.02 27.07 -18.17
N SER A 34 14.26 26.61 -18.00
CA SER A 34 15.31 27.24 -17.20
C SER A 34 15.29 26.82 -15.73
N GLN A 35 16.48 26.39 -15.29
CA GLN A 35 17.01 26.27 -13.93
C GLN A 35 16.85 24.95 -13.16
N GLU A 36 17.88 24.13 -13.35
CA GLU A 36 18.84 23.71 -12.32
C GLU A 36 18.71 24.40 -10.95
N LYS A 37 18.81 23.61 -9.86
CA LYS A 37 20.06 23.55 -9.09
C LYS A 37 20.12 22.37 -8.12
N ASN A 38 21.30 21.76 -8.20
CA ASN A 38 21.93 20.74 -7.38
C ASN A 38 22.26 21.20 -5.96
N LYS A 39 22.29 20.24 -5.02
CA LYS A 39 23.31 19.94 -3.98
C LYS A 39 22.60 19.38 -2.73
N ASP A 40 22.68 18.09 -2.42
CA ASP A 40 23.83 17.24 -2.09
C ASP A 40 24.42 17.52 -0.69
N THR A 41 24.68 16.40 0.00
CA THR A 41 25.64 16.14 1.07
C THR A 41 25.05 16.24 2.51
N THR A 42 24.71 15.16 3.21
CA THR A 42 25.41 13.91 3.60
C THR A 42 26.10 14.02 4.98
N GLU A 43 25.89 12.95 5.76
CA GLU A 43 26.71 12.46 6.90
C GLU A 43 26.61 13.18 8.26
N LYS A 44 26.70 12.52 9.43
CA LYS A 44 26.76 11.11 9.88
C LYS A 44 26.74 11.12 11.43
N SER A 45 26.28 10.02 12.04
CA SER A 45 26.79 9.31 13.26
C SER A 45 27.39 10.11 14.44
N LYS A 46 27.19 9.73 15.72
CA LYS A 46 27.32 8.39 16.30
C LYS A 46 26.90 8.40 17.79
N THR A 47 26.07 7.43 18.16
CA THR A 47 26.14 6.45 19.28
C THR A 47 27.02 6.70 20.51
N THR A 48 26.52 6.31 21.71
CA THR A 48 27.04 5.27 22.68
C THR A 48 26.57 5.64 24.11
N GLU A 49 25.53 5.02 24.69
CA GLU A 49 25.52 3.77 25.50
C GLU A 49 26.29 3.82 26.84
N SER A 50 25.59 3.65 27.98
CA SER A 50 26.16 3.06 29.22
C SER A 50 25.09 2.53 30.20
N LYS A 51 24.76 1.24 30.04
CA LYS A 51 24.71 0.11 31.00
C LYS A 51 24.57 0.32 32.55
N SER A 52 23.41 -0.13 33.09
CA SER A 52 23.09 -1.02 34.27
C SER A 52 24.01 -1.08 35.52
N VAL A 53 23.58 -1.29 36.80
CA VAL A 53 22.71 -2.31 37.51
C VAL A 53 22.59 -1.88 39.03
N PRO A 54 21.97 -2.60 40.03
CA PRO A 54 20.77 -3.49 40.16
C PRO A 54 19.82 -3.20 41.38
N ILE A 55 18.54 -3.64 41.22
CA ILE A 55 17.61 -4.42 42.10
C ILE A 55 17.56 -4.18 43.65
N GLU A 56 16.37 -3.82 44.17
CA GLU A 56 15.78 -4.52 45.33
C GLU A 56 14.23 -4.52 45.30
N SER A 57 13.68 -5.60 45.84
CA SER A 57 12.35 -6.19 45.67
C SER A 57 11.30 -5.64 46.63
N SER A 58 10.07 -5.43 46.15
CA SER A 58 8.87 -5.69 46.96
C SER A 58 7.69 -6.03 46.05
N THR A 59 7.21 -7.26 46.21
CA THR A 59 6.06 -7.87 45.58
C THR A 59 4.78 -7.32 46.23
N GLU A 60 3.73 -7.03 45.45
CA GLU A 60 2.38 -7.62 45.63
C GLU A 60 1.29 -6.92 44.77
N MET A 61 0.46 -7.76 44.16
CA MET A 61 -0.87 -7.52 43.56
C MET A 61 -1.01 -6.88 42.18
N ALA A 62 -0.86 -7.75 41.18
CA ALA A 62 -1.80 -8.00 40.07
C ALA A 62 -2.82 -6.89 39.73
N LYS A 63 -2.44 -6.04 38.79
CA LYS A 63 -3.33 -5.60 37.71
C LYS A 63 -2.61 -5.89 36.41
N GLU A 64 -3.01 -6.99 35.78
CA GLU A 64 -2.60 -7.39 34.45
C GLU A 64 -3.18 -6.37 33.45
N SER A 65 -2.52 -5.22 33.35
CA SER A 65 -2.49 -4.46 32.09
C SER A 65 -1.38 -5.08 31.29
N THR A 66 -1.75 -6.00 30.40
CA THR A 66 -0.99 -6.26 29.18
C THR A 66 -0.80 -4.92 28.48
N VAL A 67 0.31 -4.25 28.78
CA VAL A 67 0.85 -3.20 27.92
C VAL A 67 1.24 -3.94 26.65
N ALA A 68 0.28 -4.04 25.72
CA ALA A 68 0.57 -4.42 24.35
C ALA A 68 1.67 -3.48 23.89
N LYS A 69 2.80 -4.06 23.49
CA LYS A 69 3.88 -3.33 22.88
C LYS A 69 3.32 -2.81 21.55
N THR A 70 2.80 -1.58 21.53
CA THR A 70 2.41 -0.91 20.29
C THR A 70 3.64 -0.89 19.41
N ASN A 71 3.57 -1.63 18.31
CA ASN A 71 4.62 -1.59 17.30
C ASN A 71 4.52 -0.21 16.64
N GLN A 72 5.48 0.66 16.95
CA GLN A 72 5.55 1.99 16.39
C GLN A 72 6.35 1.93 15.08
N TYR A 73 5.65 1.97 13.94
CA TYR A 73 6.27 1.92 12.61
C TYR A 73 6.85 3.28 12.21
N PHE A 74 6.15 4.36 12.56
CA PHE A 74 6.61 5.74 12.38
C PHE A 74 6.36 6.53 13.66
N GLU A 75 7.27 7.44 14.03
CA GLU A 75 7.04 8.33 15.19
C GLU A 75 5.87 9.30 14.98
N THR A 76 5.49 9.56 13.72
CA THR A 76 4.70 10.74 13.35
C THR A 76 3.21 10.49 13.10
N ASP A 77 2.73 9.24 13.01
CA ASP A 77 1.32 8.98 12.69
C ASP A 77 0.75 7.76 13.42
N GLU A 78 0.02 8.02 14.50
CA GLU A 78 -0.65 7.00 15.31
C GLU A 78 -1.74 6.24 14.54
N THR A 79 -2.45 6.90 13.62
CA THR A 79 -3.54 6.27 12.86
C THR A 79 -2.98 5.21 11.92
N VAL A 80 -1.89 5.54 11.21
CA VAL A 80 -1.19 4.59 10.33
C VAL A 80 -0.57 3.47 11.16
N ASN A 81 0.03 3.76 12.32
CA ASN A 81 0.59 2.72 13.18
C ASN A 81 -0.49 1.73 13.67
N ASN A 82 -1.61 2.26 14.15
CA ASN A 82 -2.75 1.46 14.63
C ASN A 82 -3.36 0.60 13.51
N PHE A 83 -3.40 1.12 12.28
CA PHE A 83 -3.80 0.33 11.11
C PHE A 83 -2.92 -0.92 10.96
N PHE A 84 -1.60 -0.78 10.94
CA PHE A 84 -0.70 -1.92 10.76
C PHE A 84 -0.67 -2.87 11.96
N GLU A 85 -0.79 -2.33 13.19
CA GLU A 85 -0.91 -3.15 14.40
C GLU A 85 -2.15 -4.06 14.33
N LYS A 86 -3.32 -3.47 14.06
CA LYS A 86 -4.58 -4.21 13.92
C LYS A 86 -4.57 -5.16 12.73
N TYR A 87 -4.07 -4.71 11.58
CA TYR A 87 -3.93 -5.55 10.39
C TYR A 87 -3.07 -6.78 10.71
N ASN A 88 -1.90 -6.59 11.31
CA ASN A 88 -0.99 -7.69 11.63
C ASN A 88 -1.45 -8.57 12.80
N ALA A 89 -2.45 -8.15 13.58
CA ALA A 89 -3.11 -8.99 14.56
C ALA A 89 -4.08 -10.01 13.93
N LEU A 90 -4.55 -9.78 12.69
CA LEU A 90 -5.46 -10.68 11.97
C LEU A 90 -4.72 -11.89 11.38
N ASN A 91 -5.43 -12.98 11.07
CA ASN A 91 -4.83 -14.26 10.69
C ASN A 91 -4.36 -14.38 9.22
N GLY A 92 -4.48 -13.33 8.40
CA GLY A 92 -4.10 -13.37 6.99
C GLY A 92 -2.61 -13.13 6.73
N ILE A 93 -2.32 -12.58 5.56
CA ILE A 93 -0.95 -12.31 5.10
C ILE A 93 -0.33 -11.24 5.99
N LYS A 94 0.69 -11.63 6.76
CA LYS A 94 1.42 -10.71 7.64
C LYS A 94 2.29 -9.77 6.82
N ILE A 95 2.33 -8.50 7.22
CA ILE A 95 3.25 -7.51 6.68
C ILE A 95 4.42 -7.37 7.66
N PRO A 96 5.62 -7.83 7.31
CA PRO A 96 6.79 -7.68 8.16
C PRO A 96 7.09 -6.21 8.44
N GLU A 97 7.51 -5.88 9.66
CA GLU A 97 7.80 -4.50 10.06
C GLU A 97 8.88 -3.87 9.17
N SER A 98 9.86 -4.67 8.72
CA SER A 98 10.94 -4.22 7.82
C SER A 98 10.45 -3.77 6.45
N GLU A 99 9.26 -4.19 6.03
CA GLU A 99 8.67 -3.82 4.74
C GLU A 99 7.75 -2.60 4.84
N ILE A 100 7.43 -2.15 6.06
CA ILE A 100 6.63 -0.95 6.30
C ILE A 100 7.59 0.25 6.30
N LYS A 101 7.59 0.99 5.20
CA LYS A 101 8.50 2.13 4.98
C LYS A 101 7.71 3.43 4.93
N GLN A 102 8.29 4.50 5.44
CA GLN A 102 7.68 5.82 5.32
C GLN A 102 7.71 6.27 3.86
N GLY A 103 6.60 6.82 3.39
CA GLY A 103 6.48 7.39 2.06
C GLY A 103 7.11 8.79 1.97
N ASN A 104 6.77 9.50 0.89
CA ASN A 104 7.24 10.86 0.62
C ASN A 104 6.65 11.94 1.56
N ILE A 105 5.68 11.58 2.40
CA ILE A 105 5.09 12.45 3.42
C ILE A 105 5.01 11.69 4.75
N LYS A 106 4.93 12.42 5.87
CA LYS A 106 4.95 11.85 7.24
C LYS A 106 3.75 10.97 7.58
N THR A 107 2.63 11.14 6.87
CA THR A 107 1.36 10.43 7.10
C THR A 107 1.12 9.31 6.08
N LYS A 108 2.18 8.92 5.34
CA LYS A 108 2.11 7.88 4.32
C LYS A 108 3.05 6.74 4.64
N ALA A 109 2.54 5.52 4.54
CA ALA A 109 3.31 4.29 4.53
C ALA A 109 3.28 3.63 3.17
N LEU A 110 4.38 2.94 2.83
CA LEU A 110 4.55 2.12 1.65
C LEU A 110 5.02 0.73 2.07
N VAL A 111 4.43 -0.28 1.47
CA VAL A 111 4.76 -1.69 1.64
C VAL A 111 4.95 -2.30 0.26
N ASN A 112 6.04 -3.03 0.08
CA ASN A 112 6.32 -3.78 -1.15
C ASN A 112 6.79 -5.19 -0.77
N ILE A 113 6.02 -6.22 -1.11
CA ILE A 113 6.33 -7.62 -0.81
C ILE A 113 6.08 -8.43 -2.08
N ASP A 114 7.15 -8.91 -2.72
CA ASP A 114 7.10 -9.53 -4.05
C ASP A 114 6.40 -8.62 -5.08
N ASP A 115 5.18 -8.99 -5.51
CA ASP A 115 4.32 -8.24 -6.42
C ASP A 115 3.21 -7.46 -5.69
N ILE A 116 3.10 -7.58 -4.38
CA ILE A 116 2.16 -6.81 -3.56
C ILE A 116 2.73 -5.41 -3.35
N THR A 117 1.89 -4.42 -3.61
CA THR A 117 2.08 -3.03 -3.20
C THR A 117 0.95 -2.63 -2.28
N LEU A 118 1.25 -1.96 -1.18
CA LEU A 118 0.26 -1.39 -0.29
C LEU A 118 0.71 0.03 0.10
N GLU A 119 -0.18 0.99 -0.06
CA GLU A 119 0.00 2.37 0.36
C GLU A 119 -1.11 2.73 1.35
N VAL A 120 -0.72 3.27 2.49
CA VAL A 120 -1.65 3.75 3.53
C VAL A 120 -1.38 5.22 3.76
N ILE A 121 -2.38 6.08 3.56
CA ILE A 121 -2.26 7.53 3.73
C ILE A 121 -3.31 8.00 4.71
N ASN A 122 -2.87 8.62 5.79
CA ASN A 122 -3.74 9.40 6.66
C ASN A 122 -3.82 10.85 6.15
N SER A 123 -5.03 11.27 5.79
CA SER A 123 -5.34 12.63 5.32
C SER A 123 -5.98 13.51 6.39
N GLY A 124 -6.06 13.03 7.64
CA GLY A 124 -6.78 13.67 8.74
C GLY A 124 -8.23 13.22 8.79
N GLU A 125 -9.03 13.57 7.77
CA GLU A 125 -10.45 13.17 7.72
C GLU A 125 -10.65 11.73 7.24
N ASN A 126 -9.75 11.24 6.38
CA ASN A 126 -9.85 9.90 5.80
C ASN A 126 -8.53 9.13 5.94
N LEU A 127 -8.66 7.82 6.08
CA LEU A 127 -7.58 6.87 5.85
C LEU A 127 -7.77 6.27 4.45
N HIS A 128 -6.78 6.47 3.58
CA HIS A 128 -6.76 5.90 2.24
C HIS A 128 -5.84 4.69 2.22
N VAL A 129 -6.35 3.55 1.73
CA VAL A 129 -5.60 2.31 1.59
C VAL A 129 -5.66 1.86 0.14
N SER A 130 -4.51 1.88 -0.53
CA SER A 130 -4.37 1.41 -1.91
C SER A 130 -3.60 0.10 -1.91
N ILE A 131 -4.15 -0.95 -2.52
CA ILE A 131 -3.53 -2.27 -2.59
C ILE A 131 -3.42 -2.65 -4.05
N GLY A 132 -2.26 -3.13 -4.50
CA GLY A 132 -2.05 -3.63 -5.84
C GLY A 132 -1.27 -4.93 -5.87
N THR A 133 -1.54 -5.80 -6.84
CA THR A 133 -0.81 -7.07 -7.06
C THR A 133 -0.81 -7.44 -8.56
N SER A 134 -0.38 -8.66 -8.94
CA SER A 134 -0.58 -9.18 -10.29
C SER A 134 -1.99 -9.75 -10.47
N LYS A 135 -2.48 -9.87 -11.72
CA LYS A 135 -3.86 -10.31 -11.96
C LYS A 135 -4.07 -11.76 -11.52
N GLU A 136 -3.01 -12.57 -11.65
CA GLU A 136 -2.98 -13.97 -11.28
C GLU A 136 -3.07 -14.18 -9.75
N ASN A 137 -2.74 -13.13 -8.98
CA ASN A 137 -2.70 -13.15 -7.52
C ASN A 137 -3.89 -12.42 -6.87
N GLU A 138 -4.93 -12.10 -7.64
CA GLU A 138 -6.11 -11.40 -7.14
C GLU A 138 -6.79 -12.15 -5.98
N ASP A 139 -7.22 -13.40 -6.20
CA ASP A 139 -7.92 -14.15 -5.16
C ASP A 139 -6.99 -14.62 -4.02
N THR A 140 -5.70 -14.85 -4.33
CA THR A 140 -4.74 -15.44 -3.39
C THR A 140 -3.99 -14.40 -2.55
N LYS A 141 -3.86 -13.15 -3.04
CA LYS A 141 -3.15 -12.06 -2.36
C LYS A 141 -4.02 -10.80 -2.21
N LEU A 142 -4.66 -10.31 -3.29
CA LEU A 142 -5.45 -9.07 -3.23
C LEU A 142 -6.61 -9.19 -2.26
N PHE A 143 -7.42 -10.25 -2.39
CA PHE A 143 -8.60 -10.44 -1.55
C PHE A 143 -8.27 -10.57 -0.05
N PRO A 144 -7.30 -11.41 0.37
CA PRO A 144 -6.90 -11.46 1.78
C PRO A 144 -6.45 -10.11 2.36
N ILE A 145 -5.63 -9.36 1.62
CA ILE A 145 -5.12 -8.05 2.08
C ILE A 145 -6.26 -7.02 2.11
N PHE A 146 -7.14 -7.03 1.10
CA PHE A 146 -8.34 -6.20 1.06
C PHE A 146 -9.24 -6.45 2.28
N LYS A 147 -9.56 -7.72 2.55
CA LYS A 147 -10.37 -8.13 3.69
C LYS A 147 -9.76 -7.71 5.02
N ASP A 148 -8.46 -7.98 5.21
CA ASP A 148 -7.80 -7.67 6.47
C ASP A 148 -7.59 -6.16 6.65
N SER A 149 -7.41 -5.40 5.55
CA SER A 149 -7.39 -3.93 5.58
C SER A 149 -8.74 -3.34 6.00
N LEU A 150 -9.84 -3.88 5.49
CA LEU A 150 -11.19 -3.50 5.91
C LEU A 150 -11.40 -3.76 7.40
N LYS A 151 -11.06 -4.96 7.88
CA LYS A 151 -11.23 -5.35 9.29
C LYS A 151 -10.28 -4.61 10.24
N ALA A 152 -9.10 -4.20 9.78
CA ALA A 152 -8.16 -3.42 10.57
C ALA A 152 -8.74 -2.04 10.94
N VAL A 153 -9.57 -1.46 10.07
CA VAL A 153 -10.21 -0.15 10.30
C VAL A 153 -11.60 -0.30 10.89
N ASP A 154 -12.42 -1.22 10.36
CA ASP A 154 -13.78 -1.48 10.81
C ASP A 154 -13.98 -2.98 11.12
N GLY A 155 -13.74 -3.34 12.38
CA GLY A 155 -13.92 -4.72 12.87
C GLY A 155 -15.38 -5.18 12.92
N SER A 156 -16.36 -4.33 12.62
CA SER A 156 -17.79 -4.72 12.55
C SER A 156 -18.16 -5.40 11.23
N LEU A 157 -17.30 -5.29 10.21
CA LEU A 157 -17.50 -5.92 8.90
C LEU A 157 -17.37 -7.45 9.01
N THR A 158 -18.43 -8.16 8.64
CA THR A 158 -18.42 -9.63 8.62
C THR A 158 -17.74 -10.16 7.35
N ASP A 159 -17.21 -11.39 7.41
CA ASP A 159 -16.63 -12.03 6.22
C ASP A 159 -17.66 -12.15 5.08
N GLN A 160 -18.93 -12.35 5.43
CA GLN A 160 -20.01 -12.42 4.44
C GLN A 160 -20.23 -11.08 3.74
N ASP A 161 -20.22 -9.96 4.47
CA ASP A 161 -20.36 -8.62 3.88
C ASP A 161 -19.22 -8.33 2.92
N ILE A 162 -17.98 -8.64 3.33
CA ILE A 162 -16.78 -8.40 2.54
C ILE A 162 -16.79 -9.27 1.27
N GLN A 163 -17.14 -10.56 1.39
CA GLN A 163 -17.24 -11.46 0.24
C GLN A 163 -18.33 -11.02 -0.73
N ASN A 164 -19.49 -10.58 -0.22
CA ASN A 164 -20.57 -10.07 -1.06
C ASN A 164 -20.11 -8.82 -1.82
N GLY A 165 -19.47 -7.87 -1.14
CA GLY A 165 -18.93 -6.67 -1.76
C GLY A 165 -17.87 -6.96 -2.82
N TRP A 166 -16.95 -7.88 -2.52
CA TRP A 166 -15.96 -8.38 -3.48
C TRP A 166 -16.63 -8.93 -4.74
N ASN A 167 -17.60 -9.84 -4.57
CA ASN A 167 -18.33 -10.44 -5.68
C ASN A 167 -19.12 -9.40 -6.50
N ASP A 168 -19.73 -8.42 -5.84
CA ASP A 168 -20.49 -7.37 -6.52
C ASP A 168 -19.59 -6.47 -7.36
N ILE A 169 -18.42 -6.09 -6.85
CA ILE A 169 -17.41 -5.35 -7.62
C ILE A 169 -17.00 -6.15 -8.87
N HIS A 170 -16.77 -7.46 -8.73
CA HIS A 170 -16.34 -8.30 -9.86
C HIS A 170 -17.41 -8.46 -10.95
N LYS A 171 -18.70 -8.45 -10.58
CA LYS A 171 -19.81 -8.47 -11.56
C LYS A 171 -19.82 -7.24 -12.47
N THR A 172 -19.23 -6.12 -12.04
CA THR A 172 -19.17 -4.88 -12.85
C THR A 172 -18.10 -4.91 -13.93
N GLY A 173 -17.27 -5.95 -13.99
CA GLY A 173 -16.12 -5.99 -14.89
C GLY A 173 -14.98 -5.08 -14.45
N TYR A 174 -14.80 -4.91 -13.14
CA TYR A 174 -13.63 -4.24 -12.53
C TYR A 174 -13.52 -2.73 -12.82
N LEU A 175 -14.67 -2.08 -13.04
CA LEU A 175 -14.78 -0.64 -13.27
C LEU A 175 -15.83 -0.07 -12.34
N VAL A 176 -15.44 0.07 -11.07
CA VAL A 176 -16.30 0.61 -10.02
C VAL A 176 -15.58 1.76 -9.34
N GLU A 177 -16.28 2.89 -9.23
CA GLU A 177 -15.84 4.04 -8.45
C GLU A 177 -16.84 4.28 -7.33
N GLY A 178 -16.38 4.30 -6.08
CA GLY A 178 -17.21 4.66 -4.93
C GLY A 178 -18.27 3.65 -4.52
N TYR A 179 -18.06 2.34 -4.74
CA TYR A 179 -18.90 1.29 -4.15
C TYR A 179 -18.97 1.47 -2.64
N ASP A 180 -20.18 1.42 -2.09
CA ASP A 180 -20.42 1.62 -0.66
C ASP A 180 -20.58 0.26 0.04
N LEU A 181 -19.55 -0.11 0.80
CA LEU A 181 -19.60 -1.25 1.71
C LEU A 181 -19.86 -0.74 3.12
N LYS A 182 -21.14 -0.59 3.47
CA LYS A 182 -21.59 -0.15 4.81
C LYS A 182 -20.91 1.14 5.29
N GLY A 183 -20.75 2.12 4.39
CA GLY A 183 -20.13 3.42 4.66
C GLY A 183 -18.63 3.50 4.32
N VAL A 184 -17.98 2.38 3.99
CA VAL A 184 -16.63 2.36 3.42
C VAL A 184 -16.71 2.52 1.91
N LYS A 185 -15.97 3.48 1.34
CA LYS A 185 -15.94 3.70 -0.11
C LYS A 185 -14.83 2.91 -0.76
N ILE A 186 -15.16 2.18 -1.81
CA ILE A 186 -14.23 1.31 -2.54
C ILE A 186 -14.24 1.68 -4.02
N THR A 187 -13.05 1.82 -4.58
CA THR A 187 -12.81 2.00 -6.01
C THR A 187 -11.94 0.86 -6.50
N TYR A 188 -12.34 0.25 -7.61
CA TYR A 188 -11.60 -0.82 -8.28
C TYR A 188 -11.46 -0.45 -9.76
N LEU A 189 -10.23 -0.31 -10.25
CA LEU A 189 -9.93 0.08 -11.62
C LEU A 189 -9.22 -1.06 -12.38
N ASN A 190 -9.15 -0.97 -13.71
CA ASN A 190 -8.80 -2.07 -14.65
C ASN A 190 -7.32 -2.54 -14.68
N LYS A 191 -6.70 -2.65 -13.51
CA LYS A 191 -5.50 -3.42 -13.14
C LYS A 191 -5.73 -3.78 -11.68
N PRO A 192 -5.39 -4.98 -11.18
CA PRO A 192 -5.67 -5.45 -9.82
C PRO A 192 -5.10 -4.52 -8.74
N ARG A 193 -5.81 -3.42 -8.56
CA ARG A 193 -5.54 -2.28 -7.72
C ARG A 193 -6.89 -1.84 -7.19
N ILE A 194 -7.00 -1.92 -5.88
CA ILE A 194 -8.19 -1.55 -5.15
C ILE A 194 -7.81 -0.41 -4.21
N ASP A 195 -8.62 0.63 -4.23
CA ASP A 195 -8.48 1.82 -3.41
C ASP A 195 -9.66 1.85 -2.43
N ILE A 196 -9.35 1.92 -1.14
CA ILE A 196 -10.33 1.91 -0.04
C ILE A 196 -10.21 3.24 0.71
N ILE A 197 -11.33 3.93 0.89
CA ILE A 197 -11.41 5.19 1.62
C ILE A 197 -12.28 4.98 2.84
N PHE A 198 -11.67 5.10 4.02
CA PHE A 198 -12.34 5.08 5.30
C PHE A 198 -12.51 6.51 5.81
N LYS A 199 -13.72 6.88 6.21
CA LYS A 199 -13.95 8.11 6.97
C LYS A 199 -13.55 7.89 8.43
N LEU A 200 -12.66 8.72 8.94
CA LEU A 200 -12.27 8.73 10.35
C LEU A 200 -13.33 9.52 11.14
N LYS A 201 -13.59 9.08 12.38
CA LYS A 201 -14.58 9.70 13.28
C LYS A 201 -13.92 10.72 14.20
#